data_AF-A0A6J4SAE5-F1
#
_entry.id   AF-A0A6J4SAE5-F1
#
_cell.length_a   1.000
_cell.length_b   1.000
_cell.length_c   1.000
_cell.angle_alpha   90.00
_cell.angle_beta   90.00
_cell.angle_gamma   90.00
#
_symmetry.space_group_name_H-M   'P 1'
#
loop_
_entity.id
_entity.type
_entity.pdbx_description
1 polymer ?
#
loop_
_entity_poly.entity_id
_entity_poly.type
_entity_poly.pdbx_seq_one_letter_code
_entity_poly.pdbx_strand_id
1 'polypeptide(L)'
;MAQNMTTRAEDGGDRSVGSRWCEGYTLLDPLGQALGRVERIFCDRAGEPQYVRIRAGLFGKRLVLIPVMDVAIDHGHRAITLR
;
A
#
# COMPACT_ATOMS: atom_id res chain seq x y z
N MET A 1 -3.45 20.14 21.14
CA MET A 1 -2.92 20.37 19.77
C MET A 1 -2.29 19.08 19.31
N ALA A 2 -2.97 18.31 18.47
CA ALA A 2 -2.48 17.03 17.97
C ALA A 2 -1.52 17.31 16.80
N GLN A 3 -0.28 16.87 16.92
CA GLN A 3 0.73 17.02 15.88
C GLN A 3 0.50 15.95 14.81
N ASN A 4 0.27 16.38 13.57
CA ASN A 4 0.09 15.52 12.42
C ASN A 4 1.41 14.82 12.09
N MET A 5 1.54 13.56 12.51
CA MET A 5 2.68 12.71 12.20
C MET A 5 2.54 12.21 10.76
N THR A 6 2.93 13.06 9.80
CA THR A 6 3.22 12.63 8.44
C THR A 6 4.55 11.89 8.52
N THR A 7 4.49 10.59 8.79
CA THR A 7 5.68 9.73 8.77
C THR A 7 6.17 9.65 7.33
N ARG A 8 7.09 10.56 6.98
CA ARG A 8 8.09 10.30 5.95
C ARG A 8 8.75 8.99 6.36
N ALA A 9 8.70 7.98 5.49
CA ALA A 9 9.25 6.66 5.76
C ALA A 9 10.78 6.75 5.90
N GLU A 10 11.24 7.16 7.07
CA GLU A 10 12.62 7.07 7.53
C GLU A 10 12.59 6.23 8.82
N ASP A 11 12.50 4.92 8.65
CA ASP A 11 13.02 3.98 9.63
C ASP A 11 13.74 2.85 8.89
N GLY A 12 15.05 2.78 9.12
CA GLY A 12 15.99 1.86 8.50
C GLY A 12 15.87 0.43 9.03
N GLY A 13 14.64 -0.11 9.03
CA GLY A 13 14.36 -1.52 9.22
C GLY A 13 14.04 -2.17 7.87
N ASP A 14 14.53 -3.38 7.63
CA ASP A 14 14.36 -4.16 6.40
C ASP A 14 13.00 -3.90 5.70
N ARG A 15 13.04 -3.08 4.65
CA ARG A 15 11.89 -2.63 3.85
C ARG A 15 11.09 -3.79 3.25
N SER A 16 11.72 -4.97 3.16
CA SER A 16 11.09 -6.22 2.75
C SER A 16 10.01 -6.70 3.75
N VAL A 17 10.22 -6.45 5.05
CA VAL A 17 9.28 -6.83 6.12
C VAL A 17 8.04 -5.93 6.10
N GLY A 18 8.20 -4.66 5.70
CA GLY A 18 7.13 -3.66 5.53
C GLY A 18 5.95 -4.14 4.66
N SER A 19 6.25 -4.87 3.58
CA SER A 19 5.26 -5.33 2.59
C SER A 19 4.18 -6.27 3.15
N ARG A 20 4.50 -7.05 4.19
CA ARG A 20 3.56 -8.02 4.78
C ARG A 20 2.58 -7.37 5.76
N TRP A 21 2.94 -6.25 6.38
CA TRP A 21 2.09 -5.54 7.33
C TRP A 21 0.86 -4.89 6.70
N CYS A 22 0.92 -4.68 5.38
CA CYS A 22 -0.13 -4.02 4.63
C CYS A 22 -1.19 -5.00 4.06
N GLU A 23 -1.08 -6.30 4.35
CA GLU A 23 -2.10 -7.26 3.93
C GLU A 23 -3.47 -6.89 4.50
N GLY A 24 -4.49 -6.91 3.64
CA GLY A 24 -5.85 -6.50 3.94
C GLY A 24 -6.07 -4.98 3.98
N TYR A 25 -5.06 -4.14 3.72
CA TYR A 25 -5.27 -2.69 3.61
C TYR A 25 -6.13 -2.38 2.39
N THR A 26 -6.91 -1.30 2.43
CA THR A 26 -7.63 -0.82 1.25
C THR A 26 -6.65 -0.11 0.33
N LEU A 27 -6.57 -0.49 -0.94
CA LEU A 27 -5.86 0.30 -1.94
C LEU A 27 -6.82 1.36 -2.52
N LEU A 28 -6.42 2.62 -2.47
CA LEU A 28 -7.13 3.77 -3.00
C LEU A 28 -6.39 4.31 -4.24
N ASP A 29 -7.15 4.74 -5.24
CA ASP A 29 -6.62 5.55 -6.32
C ASP A 29 -6.29 6.99 -5.85
N PRO A 30 -5.65 7.83 -6.68
CA PRO A 30 -5.31 9.20 -6.29
C PRO A 30 -6.53 10.10 -5.99
N LEU A 31 -7.73 9.70 -6.42
CA LEU A 31 -9.00 10.40 -6.14
C LEU A 31 -9.68 9.88 -4.87
N GLY A 32 -9.09 8.92 -4.17
CA GLY A 32 -9.62 8.30 -2.96
C GLY A 32 -10.62 7.17 -3.21
N GLN A 33 -10.76 6.67 -4.45
CA GLN A 33 -11.67 5.57 -4.77
C GLN A 33 -11.01 4.22 -4.44
N ALA A 34 -11.76 3.32 -3.81
CA ALA A 34 -11.24 2.00 -3.46
C ALA A 34 -11.12 1.08 -4.69
N LEU A 35 -9.91 0.58 -4.92
CA LEU A 35 -9.60 -0.38 -5.98
C LEU A 35 -9.73 -1.84 -5.51
N GLY A 36 -9.50 -2.09 -4.22
CA GLY A 36 -9.59 -3.42 -3.62
C GLY A 36 -8.79 -3.55 -2.33
N ARG A 37 -8.51 -4.79 -1.93
CA ARG A 37 -7.72 -5.11 -0.73
C ARG A 37 -6.33 -5.58 -1.11
N VAL A 38 -5.32 -5.00 -0.49
CA VAL A 38 -3.91 -5.37 -0.68
C VAL A 38 -3.68 -6.80 -0.20
N GLU A 39 -3.08 -7.61 -1.06
CA GLU A 39 -2.57 -8.93 -0.72
C GLU A 39 -1.05 -8.88 -0.52
N ARG A 40 -0.34 -8.10 -1.34
CA ARG A 40 1.12 -7.97 -1.27
C ARG A 40 1.62 -6.73 -1.99
N ILE A 41 2.68 -6.13 -1.47
CA ILE A 41 3.50 -5.12 -2.16
C ILE A 41 4.81 -5.79 -2.62
N PHE A 42 5.19 -5.57 -3.86
CA PHE A 42 6.45 -6.02 -4.43
C PHE A 42 7.37 -4.82 -4.55
N CYS A 43 8.52 -4.90 -3.88
CA CYS A 43 9.54 -3.89 -3.93
C CYS A 43 10.76 -4.35 -4.73
N ASP A 44 11.55 -3.40 -5.21
CA ASP A 44 12.84 -3.68 -5.83
C ASP A 44 13.93 -3.96 -4.78
N ARG A 45 15.18 -4.12 -5.23
CA ARG A 45 16.33 -4.34 -4.33
C ARG A 45 16.60 -3.16 -3.41
N ALA A 46 16.24 -1.96 -3.85
CA ALA A 46 16.30 -0.76 -3.06
C ALA A 46 15.04 -0.59 -2.21
N GLY A 47 14.15 -1.58 -2.07
CA GLY A 47 12.97 -1.49 -1.21
C GLY A 47 11.87 -0.57 -1.74
N GLU A 48 11.99 -0.04 -2.95
CA GLU A 48 11.00 0.85 -3.56
C GLU A 48 9.84 0.05 -4.15
N PRO A 49 8.58 0.46 -3.93
CA PRO A 49 7.42 -0.27 -4.42
C PRO A 49 7.36 -0.22 -5.95
N GLN A 50 7.25 -1.38 -6.59
CA GLN A 50 7.07 -1.49 -8.05
C GLN A 50 5.69 -1.99 -8.42
N TYR A 51 5.12 -2.89 -7.61
CA TYR A 51 3.80 -3.43 -7.84
C TYR A 51 3.01 -3.61 -6.55
N VAL A 52 1.70 -3.43 -6.64
CA VAL A 52 0.76 -3.84 -5.59
C VAL A 52 -0.17 -4.89 -6.17
N ARG A 53 -0.26 -6.04 -5.49
CA ARG A 53 -1.23 -7.07 -5.82
C ARG A 53 -2.43 -6.95 -4.90
N ILE A 54 -3.61 -6.92 -5.50
CA ILE A 54 -4.88 -6.74 -4.79
C ILE A 54 -5.88 -7.85 -5.12
N ARG A 55 -6.80 -8.07 -4.18
CA ARG A 55 -8.09 -8.72 -4.42
C ARG A 55 -9.14 -7.66 -4.75
N ALA A 56 -9.71 -7.76 -5.94
CA ALA A 56 -10.67 -6.81 -6.50
C ALA A 56 -11.97 -7.49 -6.98
N GLY A 57 -12.97 -6.67 -7.27
CA GLY A 57 -14.29 -7.09 -7.75
C GLY A 57 -15.18 -7.68 -6.65
N LEU A 58 -16.37 -8.13 -7.05
CA LEU A 58 -17.38 -8.67 -6.14
C LEU A 58 -16.80 -9.90 -5.39
N PHE A 59 -16.78 -9.81 -4.06
CA PHE A 59 -16.17 -10.79 -3.14
C PHE A 59 -14.64 -10.99 -3.27
N GLY A 60 -13.89 -10.09 -3.92
CA GLY A 60 -12.42 -10.18 -3.97
C GLY A 60 -11.89 -11.40 -4.74
N LYS A 61 -12.66 -11.89 -5.71
CA LYS A 61 -12.33 -13.09 -6.51
C LYS A 61 -11.29 -12.84 -7.60
N ARG A 62 -11.08 -11.58 -8.00
CA ARG A 62 -10.10 -11.22 -9.03
C ARG A 62 -8.80 -10.81 -8.37
N LEU A 63 -7.69 -11.35 -8.87
CA LEU A 63 -6.36 -10.95 -8.48
C LEU A 63 -5.78 -10.01 -9.53
N VAL A 64 -5.38 -8.81 -9.13
CA VAL A 64 -4.88 -7.77 -10.04
C VAL A 64 -3.52 -7.31 -9.55
N LEU A 65 -2.57 -7.19 -10.48
CA LEU A 65 -1.25 -6.61 -10.24
C LEU A 65 -1.22 -5.22 -10.84
N ILE A 66 -0.96 -4.21 -10.01
CA ILE A 66 -0.95 -2.80 -10.40
C ILE A 66 0.50 -2.30 -10.34
N PRO A 67 1.08 -1.83 -11.45
CA PRO A 67 2.37 -1.13 -11.40
C PRO A 67 2.19 0.20 -10.68
N VAL A 68 3.14 0.55 -9.82
CA VAL A 68 3.11 1.78 -9.04
C VAL A 68 4.45 2.50 -9.16
N MET A 69 4.41 3.83 -9.09
CA MET A 69 5.62 4.65 -8.96
C MET A 69 5.90 4.98 -7.49
N ASP A 70 4.86 5.32 -6.74
CA ASP A 70 4.93 5.62 -5.32
C ASP A 70 3.59 5.30 -4.64
N VAL A 71 3.62 5.09 -3.32
CA VAL A 71 2.44 4.84 -2.50
C VAL A 71 2.56 5.56 -1.16
N ALA A 72 1.45 6.16 -0.71
CA ALA A 72 1.33 6.63 0.67
C ALA A 72 0.65 5.56 1.53
N ILE A 73 1.21 5.28 2.71
CA ILE A 73 0.64 4.32 3.66
C ILE A 73 0.00 5.07 4.83
N ASP A 74 -1.24 4.72 5.13
CA ASP A 74 -1.99 5.19 6.28
C ASP A 74 -2.33 4.01 7.18
N HIS A 75 -1.55 3.83 8.25
CA HIS A 75 -1.74 2.76 9.22
C HIS A 75 -2.99 2.94 10.09
N GLY A 76 -3.43 4.18 10.32
CA GLY A 76 -4.61 4.47 11.15
C GLY A 76 -5.90 4.03 10.45
N HIS A 77 -5.98 4.29 9.15
CA HIS A 77 -7.13 3.91 8.32
C HIS A 77 -6.96 2.55 7.64
N ARG A 78 -5.81 1.90 7.81
CA ARG A 78 -5.41 0.67 7.09
C ARG A 78 -5.62 0.84 5.58
N ALA A 79 -5.08 1.92 5.04
CA ALA A 79 -5.22 2.30 3.64
C ALA A 79 -3.84 2.55 3.00
N ILE A 80 -3.77 2.31 1.69
CA ILE A 80 -2.64 2.67 0.84
C ILE A 80 -3.22 3.50 -0.31
N THR A 81 -2.62 4.64 -0.60
CA THR A 81 -3.05 5.52 -1.71
C THR A 81 -1.98 5.56 -2.77
N LEU A 82 -2.36 5.32 -4.02
CA LEU A 82 -1.47 5.51 -5.18
C LEU A 82 -1.16 7.00 -5.35
N ARG A 83 0.10 7.32 -5.70
CA ARG A 83 0.55 8.70 -5.96
C ARG A 83 1.06 8.87 -7.38
#